data_AF-A0A947K0Q0-F1
#
_entry.id   AF-A0A947K0Q0-F1
#
_cell.length_a   1.000
_cell.length_b   1.000
_cell.length_c   1.000
_cell.angle_alpha   90.00
_cell.angle_beta   90.00
_cell.angle_gamma   90.00
#
_symmetry.space_group_name_H-M   'P 1'
#
loop_
_entity.id
_entity.type
_entity.pdbx_description
1 polymer ?
#
loop_
_entity_poly.entity_id
_entity_poly.type
_entity_poly.pdbx_seq_one_letter_code
_entity_poly.pdbx_strand_id
1 'polypeptide(L)' 'MTPEIMIVMGVLFVAILLFIFEWVRVDVVGIIMMVGLPLLGLVTPKEAISGLSSNAVVSIIAVIIIGAGLDKTGAMNS' A
#
# COMPACT_ATOMS: atom_id res chain seq x y z
N MET A 1 15.45 -9.86 20.44
CA MET A 1 14.36 -9.38 19.56
C MET A 1 13.07 -9.55 20.31
N THR A 2 12.19 -8.54 20.37
CA THR A 2 10.87 -8.74 20.97
C THR A 2 10.03 -9.63 20.05
N PRO A 3 9.11 -10.44 20.60
CA PRO A 3 8.24 -11.29 19.80
C PRO A 3 7.46 -10.51 18.73
N GLU A 4 7.05 -9.26 19.01
CA GLU A 4 6.31 -8.46 18.01
C GLU A 4 7.17 -8.14 16.79
N ILE A 5 8.44 -7.75 17.00
CA ILE A 5 9.36 -7.41 15.90
C ILE A 5 9.59 -8.62 14.99
N MET A 6 9.66 -9.83 15.56
CA MET A 6 9.82 -11.06 14.77
C MET A 6 8.62 -11.32 13.87
N ILE A 7 7.39 -11.10 14.38
CA ILE A 7 6.16 -11.28 13.59
C ILE A 7 6.08 -10.22 12.49
N VAL A 8 6.36 -8.95 12.80
CA VAL A 8 6.38 -7.86 11.80
C VAL A 8 7.39 -8.14 10.69
N MET A 9 8.59 -8.61 11.02
CA MET A 9 9.60 -9.00 10.04
C MET A 9 9.14 -10.17 9.16
N GLY A 10 8.45 -11.16 9.74
CA GLY A 10 7.86 -12.27 8.99
C GLY A 10 6.79 -11.81 8.01
N VAL A 11 5.90 -10.91 8.44
CA VAL A 11 4.86 -10.31 7.59
C VAL A 11 5.48 -9.50 6.44
N LEU A 12 6.53 -8.72 6.73
CA LEU A 12 7.27 -7.98 5.70
C LEU A 12 7.93 -8.93 4.69
N PHE A 13 8.55 -10.01 5.17
CA PHE A 13 9.18 -11.00 4.30
C PHE A 13 8.15 -11.66 3.37
N VAL A 14 6.99 -12.06 3.90
CA VAL A 14 5.89 -12.61 3.10
C VAL A 14 5.39 -11.61 2.04
N ALA A 15 5.23 -10.33 2.41
CA ALA A 15 4.81 -9.30 1.46
C ALA A 15 5.83 -9.12 0.31
N ILE A 16 7.12 -9.11 0.63
CA ILE A 16 8.19 -9.03 -0.36
C ILE A 16 8.15 -10.25 -1.29
N LEU A 17 8.00 -11.46 -0.75
CA LEU A 17 7.90 -12.68 -1.58
C LEU A 17 6.68 -12.63 -2.51
N LEU A 18 5.53 -12.18 -2.01
CA LEU A 18 4.32 -12.04 -2.85
C LEU A 18 4.52 -11.03 -3.98
N PHE A 19 5.28 -9.95 -3.76
CA PHE A 19 5.64 -9.01 -4.81
C PHE A 19 6.66 -9.58 -5.81
N ILE A 20 7.67 -10.32 -5.35
CA ILE A 20 8.69 -10.89 -6.25
C ILE A 20 8.10 -11.98 -7.14
N PHE A 21 7.28 -12.87 -6.57
CA PHE A 21 6.69 -13.98 -7.31
C PHE A 21 5.48 -13.58 -8.15
N GLU A 22 4.91 -12.39 -7.92
CA GLU A 22 3.72 -11.86 -8.59
C GLU A 22 2.55 -12.87 -8.69
N TRP A 23 2.47 -13.83 -7.75
CA TRP A 23 1.44 -14.89 -7.76
C TRP A 23 0.03 -14.34 -7.63
N VAL A 24 -0.10 -13.19 -6.99
CA VAL A 24 -1.35 -12.46 -6.81
C VAL A 24 -1.13 -11.01 -7.21
N ARG A 25 -2.19 -10.38 -7.71
CA ARG A 25 -2.17 -8.95 -8.06
C ARG A 25 -1.71 -8.11 -6.87
N VAL A 26 -0.90 -7.09 -7.15
CA VAL A 26 -0.39 -6.13 -6.16
C VAL A 26 -1.51 -5.56 -5.29
N ASP A 27 -2.65 -5.22 -5.88
CA ASP A 27 -3.82 -4.71 -5.15
C ASP A 27 -4.35 -5.71 -4.11
N VAL A 28 -4.34 -7.00 -4.45
CA VAL A 28 -4.80 -8.08 -3.56
C VAL A 28 -3.82 -8.26 -2.41
N VAL A 29 -2.52 -8.15 -2.66
CA VAL A 29 -1.50 -8.15 -1.58
C VAL A 29 -1.77 -6.99 -0.61
N GLY A 30 -2.06 -5.80 -1.13
CA GLY A 30 -2.43 -4.64 -0.30
C GLY A 30 -3.63 -4.92 0.60
N ILE A 31 -4.70 -5.53 0.07
CA ILE A 31 -5.89 -5.91 0.85
C ILE A 31 -5.55 -6.98 1.89
N ILE A 32 -4.77 -8.00 1.54
CA ILE A 32 -4.32 -9.04 2.46
C ILE A 32 -3.56 -8.41 3.64
N MET A 33 -2.66 -7.46 3.38
CA MET A 33 -1.91 -6.80 4.43
C MET A 33 -2.81 -5.91 5.31
N MET A 34 -3.73 -5.16 4.69
CA MET A 34 -4.66 -4.28 5.40
C MET A 34 -5.59 -5.05 6.36
N VAL A 35 -5.95 -6.29 6.03
CA VAL A 35 -6.76 -7.17 6.88
C VAL A 35 -5.89 -8.01 7.83
N GLY A 36 -4.76 -8.53 7.35
CA GLY A 36 -3.88 -9.43 8.09
C GLY A 36 -3.16 -8.77 9.26
N LEU A 37 -2.69 -7.53 9.10
CA LEU A 37 -1.99 -6.79 10.15
C LEU A 37 -2.87 -6.59 11.42
N PRO A 38 -4.14 -6.14 11.31
CA PRO A 38 -5.06 -6.10 12.44
C PRO A 38 -5.40 -7.45 13.04
N LEU A 39 -5.59 -8.49 12.21
CA LEU A 39 -5.92 -9.83 12.70
C LEU A 39 -4.78 -10.44 13.53
N LEU A 40 -3.53 -10.10 13.21
CA LEU A 40 -2.35 -10.48 13.99
C LEU A 40 -2.15 -9.63 15.25
N GLY A 41 -3.02 -8.63 15.49
CA GLY A 41 -2.92 -7.72 16.64
C GLY A 41 -1.75 -6.74 16.55
N LEU A 42 -1.13 -6.60 15.38
CA LEU A 42 0.04 -5.73 15.19
C LEU A 42 -0.33 -4.25 15.07
N VAL A 43 -1.52 -3.97 14.56
CA VAL A 43 -2.09 -2.62 14.42
C VAL A 43 -3.59 -2.66 14.72
N THR A 44 -4.17 -1.54 15.09
CA THR A 44 -5.63 -1.44 15.19
C THR A 44 -6.27 -1.38 13.80
N PRO A 45 -7.56 -1.78 13.65
CA PRO A 45 -8.27 -1.64 12.37
C PRO A 45 -8.29 -0.20 11.84
N LYS A 46 -8.33 0.78 12.75
CA LYS A 46 -8.30 2.20 12.40
C LYS A 46 -6.93 2.61 11.83
N GLU A 47 -5.84 2.11 12.41
CA GLU A 47 -4.48 2.36 11.91
C GLU A 47 -4.24 1.69 10.55
N ALA A 48 -4.75 0.48 10.33
CA ALA A 48 -4.66 -0.17 9.01
C ALA A 48 -5.31 0.67 7.90
N ILE A 49 -6.50 1.24 8.16
CA ILE A 49 -7.19 2.10 7.19
C ILE A 49 -6.49 3.46 7.04
N SER A 50 -5.84 3.96 8.09
CA SER A 50 -5.13 5.25 8.04
C SER A 50 -3.99 5.28 7.00
N GLY A 51 -3.45 4.11 6.62
CA GLY A 51 -2.47 3.99 5.54
C GLY A 51 -2.98 4.45 4.17
N LEU A 52 -4.29 4.30 3.91
CA LEU A 52 -4.92 4.77 2.67
C LEU A 52 -4.97 6.30 2.56
N SER A 53 -5.04 6.99 3.70
CA SER A 53 -5.02 8.45 3.78
C SER A 53 -3.62 9.01 4.07
N SER A 54 -2.56 8.21 3.87
CA SER A 54 -1.20 8.69 4.09
C SER A 54 -0.83 9.77 3.10
N ASN A 55 0.02 10.71 3.51
CA ASN A 55 0.48 11.81 2.65
C ASN A 55 1.03 11.29 1.32
N ALA A 56 1.78 10.17 1.33
CA ALA A 56 2.32 9.56 0.12
C ALA A 56 1.22 9.08 -0.84
N VAL A 57 0.21 8.36 -0.35
CA VAL A 57 -0.91 7.87 -1.18
C VAL A 57 -1.71 9.03 -1.77
N VAL A 58 -2.03 10.04 -0.95
CA VAL A 58 -2.76 11.24 -1.40
C VAL A 58 -1.95 12.01 -2.44
N SER A 59 -0.63 12.16 -2.26
CA SER A 59 0.23 12.81 -3.24
C SER A 59 0.25 12.07 -4.58
N ILE A 60 0.32 10.74 -4.59
CA ILE A 60 0.28 9.95 -5.83
C ILE A 60 -1.06 10.14 -6.54
N ILE A 61 -2.18 10.09 -5.81
CA ILE A 61 -3.51 10.34 -6.38
C ILE A 61 -3.59 11.75 -7.00
N ALA A 62 -3.08 12.76 -6.30
CA ALA A 62 -3.04 14.13 -6.81
C ALA A 62 -2.24 14.24 -8.11
N VAL A 63 -1.05 13.60 -8.16
CA VAL A 63 -0.21 13.57 -9.37
C VAL A 63 -0.93 12.87 -10.53
N ILE A 64 -1.63 11.77 -10.29
CA ILE A 64 -2.41 11.05 -11.32
C ILE A 64 -3.54 11.95 -11.87
N ILE A 65 -4.27 12.64 -10.99
CA ILE A 65 -5.36 13.55 -11.40
C ILE A 65 -4.82 14.73 -12.21
N ILE A 66 -3.71 15.33 -11.76
CA ILE A 66 -3.06 16.44 -12.48
C ILE A 66 -2.56 15.96 -13.84
N GLY A 67 -1.90 14.81 -13.92
CA GLY A 67 -1.43 14.22 -15.18
C GLY A 67 -2.57 14.02 -16.17
N ALA A 68 -3.67 13.40 -15.74
CA ALA A 68 -4.86 13.22 -16.57
C ALA A 68 -5.51 14.55 -17.01
N GLY A 69 -5.48 15.56 -16.14
CA GLY A 69 -5.96 16.91 -16.46
C GLY A 69 -5.10 17.61 -17.52
N LEU A 70 -3.77 17.50 -17.41
CA LEU A 70 -2.82 18.07 -18.36
C LEU A 70 -2.87 17.38 -19.73
N ASP A 71 -3.04 16.06 -19.76
CA ASP A 71 -3.25 15.30 -21.00
C ASP A 71 -4.51 15.76 -21.73
N LYS A 72 -5.60 15.96 -20.98
CA LYS A 72 -6.89 16.40 -21.56
C LYS A 72 -6.85 17.82 -22.11
N THR A 73 -6.02 18.70 -21.57
CA THR A 73 -5.87 20.09 -22.06
C THR A 73 -4.85 20.23 -23.19
N GLY A 74 -4.13 19.15 -23.55
CA GLY A 74 -3.09 19.16 -24.58
C GLY A 74 -1.79 19.83 -24.15
N ALA A 75 -1.69 20.27 -22.88
CA ALA A 75 -0.51 20.92 -22.33
C ALA A 75 0.72 20.00 -22.28
N MET A 76 0.50 18.67 -22.30
CA MET A 76 1.58 17.68 -22.32
C MET A 76 2.09 17.36 -23.74
N ASN A 77 1.39 17.81 -24.80
CA ASN A 77 1.72 17.51 -26.21
C ASN A 77 2.10 18.77 -27.02
N SER A 78 2.68 19.79 -26.37
CA SER A 78 3.18 21.01 -27.01
C SER A 78 4.70 21.11 -26.94
#